data_AF-A0A183DPH4-F1
#
_entry.id   AF-A0A183DPH4-F1
#
_cell.length_a   1.000
_cell.length_b   1.000
_cell.length_c   1.000
_cell.angle_alpha   90.00
_cell.angle_beta   90.00
_cell.angle_gamma   90.00
#
_symmetry.space_group_name_H-M   'P 1'
#
loop_
_entity.id
_entity.type
_entity.pdbx_description
1 polymer ?
#
loop_
_entity_poly.entity_id
_entity_poly.type
_entity_poly.pdbx_seq_one_letter_code
_entity_poly.pdbx_strand_id
1 'polypeptide(L)'
;RKCVVSTNIAETSLTIDGVVFVIDPGFSKQKVYNPRIRVESLLVCPISKASAMQRAGRAGRTKPGKCFRLYTEKAYKNEMNDQTYPEILRSNLGTVVLQLKKLGVEDLVHFDFMDPPAPETLMRALEMLNYLAAIDDNGELTQLGSLMAEFPLDPQLAKMVIASTELNCSNEILSVTAMLSVPQCFVRPAEAKKAADEAKARFAHIDGDHLTLLNVYHAFKQNHEEVQWCYDNFINYRALKNADNVRTQLARIMDKFSLKRVSTDFKSKDYYINIRKALVAGFFMQVGINCLVVMTTIVITKSSGNNNNNNSNNN
;
A
#
# COMPACT_ATOMS: atom_id res chain seq x y z
N ARG A 1 9.74 -23.04 -30.01
CA ARG A 1 10.58 -22.56 -28.88
C ARG A 1 9.68 -21.85 -27.89
N LYS A 2 9.83 -22.07 -26.58
CA LYS A 2 9.02 -21.40 -25.54
C LYS A 2 9.82 -20.26 -24.94
N CYS A 3 9.25 -19.05 -24.89
CA CYS A 3 9.82 -17.90 -24.19
C CYS A 3 8.98 -17.63 -22.95
N VAL A 4 9.62 -17.49 -21.80
CA VAL A 4 8.95 -17.14 -20.54
C VAL A 4 9.45 -15.79 -20.09
N VAL A 5 8.53 -14.84 -19.95
CA VAL A 5 8.80 -13.52 -19.36
C VAL A 5 8.33 -13.58 -17.91
N SER A 6 9.25 -13.37 -16.96
CA SER A 6 8.97 -13.50 -15.53
C SER A 6 9.68 -12.41 -14.73
N THR A 7 9.15 -12.12 -13.55
CA THR A 7 9.84 -11.38 -12.49
C THR A 7 10.87 -12.28 -11.79
N ASN A 8 11.45 -11.79 -10.68
CA ASN A 8 12.30 -12.55 -9.78
C ASN A 8 11.65 -13.80 -9.16
N ILE A 9 10.35 -14.07 -9.39
CA ILE A 9 9.71 -15.34 -9.00
C ILE A 9 10.41 -16.55 -9.64
N ALA A 10 10.91 -16.41 -10.88
CA ALA A 10 11.67 -17.47 -11.55
C ALA A 10 13.11 -17.62 -11.02
N GLU A 11 13.59 -16.70 -10.19
CA GLU A 11 14.94 -16.72 -9.61
C GLU A 11 15.08 -17.80 -8.53
N THR A 12 14.08 -17.92 -7.65
CA THR A 12 14.08 -18.82 -6.48
C THR A 12 12.86 -19.74 -6.46
N SER A 13 11.65 -19.17 -6.51
CA SER A 13 10.40 -19.82 -6.11
C SER A 13 9.82 -20.82 -7.10
N LEU A 14 10.14 -20.73 -8.39
CA LEU A 14 9.58 -21.62 -9.41
C LEU A 14 10.68 -22.28 -10.24
N THR A 15 10.45 -23.55 -10.60
CA THR A 15 11.31 -24.31 -11.51
C THR A 15 10.58 -24.51 -12.82
N ILE A 16 11.18 -24.06 -13.92
CA ILE A 16 10.63 -24.24 -15.26
C ILE A 16 11.56 -25.18 -16.01
N ASP A 17 11.05 -26.34 -16.41
CA ASP A 17 11.84 -27.33 -17.11
C ASP A 17 12.16 -26.89 -18.54
N GLY A 18 13.34 -27.29 -19.01
CA GLY A 18 13.82 -27.01 -20.37
C GLY A 18 14.37 -25.60 -20.58
N VAL A 19 14.59 -24.81 -19.52
CA VAL A 19 15.26 -23.50 -19.63
C VAL A 19 16.76 -23.70 -19.85
N VAL A 20 17.23 -23.32 -21.04
CA VAL A 20 18.66 -23.36 -21.44
C VAL A 20 19.23 -21.97 -21.74
N PHE A 21 18.37 -20.96 -21.91
CA PHE A 21 18.76 -19.58 -22.15
C PHE A 21 18.10 -18.68 -21.10
N VAL A 22 18.92 -17.85 -20.46
CA VAL A 22 18.47 -16.81 -19.53
C VAL A 22 18.95 -15.47 -20.05
N ILE A 23 18.07 -14.47 -20.07
CA ILE A 23 18.42 -13.08 -20.37
C ILE A 23 18.24 -12.30 -19.08
N ASP A 24 19.32 -11.71 -18.56
CA ASP A 24 19.33 -11.01 -17.29
C ASP A 24 19.56 -9.50 -17.49
N PRO A 25 18.52 -8.66 -17.32
CA PRO A 25 18.67 -7.22 -17.38
C PRO A 25 19.38 -6.62 -16.16
N GLY A 26 19.59 -7.37 -15.06
CA GLY A 26 20.31 -6.89 -13.88
C GLY A 26 19.48 -6.07 -12.89
N PHE A 27 18.15 -6.01 -13.04
CA PHE A 27 17.27 -5.23 -12.15
C PHE A 27 16.18 -6.09 -11.49
N SER A 28 15.70 -5.63 -10.34
CA SER A 28 14.48 -6.12 -9.68
C SER A 28 13.76 -4.98 -8.97
N LYS A 29 12.44 -5.12 -8.80
CA LYS A 29 11.68 -4.21 -7.94
C LYS A 29 11.90 -4.61 -6.49
N GLN A 30 12.31 -3.67 -5.66
CA GLN A 30 12.61 -3.88 -4.24
C GLN A 30 11.89 -2.82 -3.40
N LYS A 31 11.40 -3.23 -2.23
CA LYS A 31 10.85 -2.29 -1.25
C LYS A 31 11.99 -1.50 -0.61
N VAL A 32 11.82 -0.20 -0.53
CA VAL A 32 12.73 0.72 0.13
C VAL A 32 11.92 1.60 1.07
N TYR A 33 12.27 1.56 2.34
CA TYR A 33 11.69 2.40 3.37
C TYR A 33 12.69 3.47 3.80
N ASN A 34 12.22 4.72 3.84
CA ASN A 34 13.00 5.82 4.38
C ASN A 34 12.38 6.29 5.71
N PRO A 35 13.04 6.07 6.87
CA PRO A 35 12.46 6.33 8.19
C PRO A 35 12.27 7.83 8.48
N ARG A 36 13.01 8.72 7.80
CA ARG A 36 12.89 10.17 8.02
C ARG A 36 11.62 10.74 7.39
N ILE A 37 11.30 10.30 6.18
CA ILE A 37 10.09 10.72 5.47
C ILE A 37 8.89 9.80 5.74
N ARG A 38 9.12 8.65 6.40
CA ARG A 38 8.10 7.63 6.71
C ARG A 38 7.37 7.09 5.47
N VAL A 39 8.08 7.01 4.34
CA VAL A 39 7.53 6.53 3.06
C VAL A 39 8.19 5.20 2.70
N GLU A 40 7.35 4.21 2.41
CA GLU A 40 7.76 2.98 1.74
C GLU A 40 7.48 3.13 0.23
N SER A 41 8.42 2.71 -0.60
CA SER A 41 8.29 2.78 -2.05
C SER A 41 8.86 1.55 -2.72
N LEU A 42 8.23 1.14 -3.82
CA LEU A 42 8.69 0.04 -4.64
C LEU A 42 9.55 0.57 -5.79
N LEU A 43 10.86 0.53 -5.62
CA LEU A 43 11.82 1.07 -6.58
C LEU A 43 12.45 -0.03 -7.43
N VAL A 44 12.79 0.31 -8.67
CA VAL A 44 13.61 -0.57 -9.52
C VAL A 44 15.06 -0.38 -9.10
N CYS A 45 15.68 -1.43 -8.56
CA CYS A 45 17.04 -1.42 -8.05
C CYS A 45 17.90 -2.46 -8.78
N PRO A 46 19.22 -2.26 -8.86
CA PRO A 46 20.13 -3.28 -9.34
C PRO A 46 20.09 -4.52 -8.43
N ILE A 47 20.32 -5.70 -9.01
CA ILE A 47 20.40 -6.96 -8.26
C ILE A 47 21.77 -7.15 -7.61
N SER A 48 21.85 -8.06 -6.65
CA SER A 48 23.13 -8.50 -6.09
C SER A 48 23.84 -9.52 -6.98
N LYS A 49 25.14 -9.71 -6.76
CA LYS A 49 25.91 -10.78 -7.41
C LYS A 49 25.33 -12.15 -7.10
N ALA A 50 24.88 -12.38 -5.86
CA ALA A 50 24.17 -13.60 -5.47
C ALA A 50 22.91 -13.85 -6.32
N SER A 51 22.05 -12.84 -6.49
CA SER A 51 20.85 -12.93 -7.34
C SER A 51 21.19 -13.19 -8.81
N ALA A 52 22.18 -12.49 -9.35
CA ALA A 52 22.66 -12.70 -10.72
C ALA A 52 23.21 -14.12 -10.95
N MET A 53 23.83 -14.70 -9.92
CA MET A 53 24.31 -16.08 -9.95
C MET A 53 23.15 -17.09 -9.90
N GLN A 54 22.13 -16.84 -9.07
CA GLN A 54 20.93 -17.66 -9.03
C GLN A 54 20.17 -17.66 -10.37
N ARG A 55 20.04 -16.49 -11.01
CA ARG A 55 19.45 -16.36 -12.35
C ARG A 55 20.25 -17.16 -13.39
N ALA A 56 21.57 -17.03 -13.39
CA ALA A 56 22.43 -17.81 -14.29
C ALA A 56 22.30 -19.32 -14.05
N GLY A 57 22.18 -19.74 -12.79
CA GLY A 57 21.98 -21.14 -12.40
C GLY A 57 20.70 -21.76 -12.99
N ARG A 58 19.69 -20.97 -13.37
CA ARG A 58 18.47 -21.48 -14.01
C ARG A 58 18.69 -22.03 -15.41
N ALA A 59 19.67 -21.52 -16.14
CA ALA A 59 20.00 -22.01 -17.48
C ALA A 59 20.69 -23.40 -17.46
N GLY A 60 21.33 -23.77 -16.34
CA GLY A 60 22.19 -24.95 -16.25
C GLY A 60 21.57 -26.18 -15.59
N ARG A 61 20.26 -26.21 -15.36
CA ARG A 61 19.63 -27.27 -14.54
C ARG A 61 19.47 -28.61 -15.24
N THR A 62 19.12 -28.60 -16.52
CA THR A 62 18.81 -29.83 -17.29
C THR A 62 19.89 -30.17 -18.30
N LYS A 63 20.48 -29.15 -18.92
CA LYS A 63 21.53 -29.25 -19.94
C LYS A 63 22.45 -28.03 -19.82
N PRO A 64 23.66 -28.05 -20.42
CA PRO A 64 24.50 -26.86 -20.51
C PRO A 64 23.72 -25.70 -21.15
N GLY A 65 23.59 -24.59 -20.42
CA GLY A 65 22.86 -23.41 -20.84
C GLY A 65 23.74 -22.16 -20.90
N LYS A 66 23.17 -21.07 -21.43
CA LYS A 66 23.83 -19.76 -21.52
C LYS A 66 23.01 -18.70 -20.81
N CYS A 67 23.69 -17.84 -20.05
CA CYS A 67 23.11 -16.65 -19.43
C CYS A 67 23.66 -15.40 -20.12
N PHE A 68 22.77 -14.60 -20.70
CA PHE A 68 23.08 -13.33 -21.34
C PHE A 68 22.80 -12.20 -20.36
N ARG A 69 23.86 -11.65 -19.76
CA ARG A 69 23.79 -10.49 -18.86
C ARG A 69 23.86 -9.21 -19.70
N LEU A 70 22.88 -8.31 -19.53
CA LEU A 70 22.80 -7.06 -20.30
C LEU A 70 23.58 -5.91 -19.63
N TYR A 71 24.62 -6.24 -18.87
CA TYR A 71 25.48 -5.29 -18.14
C TYR A 71 26.94 -5.72 -18.22
N THR A 72 27.85 -4.76 -18.05
CA THR A 72 29.29 -5.01 -18.21
C THR A 72 29.87 -5.80 -17.04
N GLU A 73 30.98 -6.50 -17.28
CA GLU A 73 31.72 -7.19 -16.21
C GLU A 73 32.21 -6.20 -15.13
N LYS A 74 32.56 -4.97 -15.52
CA LYS A 74 32.94 -3.90 -14.59
C LYS A 74 31.78 -3.54 -13.65
N ALA A 75 30.57 -3.36 -14.19
CA ALA A 75 29.38 -3.10 -13.36
C ALA A 75 29.09 -4.28 -12.42
N TYR A 76 29.21 -5.51 -12.92
CA TYR A 76 29.04 -6.71 -12.07
C TYR A 76 30.02 -6.76 -10.91
N LYS A 77 31.30 -6.42 -11.12
CA LYS A 77 32.34 -6.51 -10.09
C LYS A 77 32.31 -5.34 -9.11
N ASN A 78 32.10 -4.12 -9.61
CA ASN A 78 32.33 -2.88 -8.85
C ASN A 78 31.04 -2.18 -8.40
N GLU A 79 29.92 -2.33 -9.11
CA GLU A 79 28.68 -1.58 -8.83
C GLU A 79 27.62 -2.44 -8.12
N MET A 80 27.66 -3.77 -8.30
CA MET A 80 26.71 -4.68 -7.66
C MET A 80 27.20 -5.14 -6.28
N ASN A 81 26.30 -5.11 -5.30
CA ASN A 81 26.57 -5.68 -3.97
C ASN A 81 26.68 -7.21 -4.03
N ASP A 82 27.50 -7.80 -3.17
CA ASP A 82 27.68 -9.26 -3.15
C ASP A 82 26.39 -10.00 -2.80
N GLN A 83 25.70 -9.50 -1.77
CA GLN A 83 24.42 -10.01 -1.30
C GLN A 83 23.37 -8.90 -1.22
N THR A 84 22.10 -9.31 -1.33
CA THR A 84 20.97 -8.40 -1.15
C THR A 84 20.70 -8.20 0.33
N TYR A 85 20.54 -6.95 0.76
CA TYR A 85 20.21 -6.65 2.16
C TYR A 85 18.91 -7.37 2.60
N PRO A 86 18.84 -7.84 3.85
CA PRO A 86 17.63 -8.40 4.43
C PRO A 86 16.41 -7.47 4.29
N GLU A 87 15.21 -8.04 4.23
CA GLU A 87 13.97 -7.27 4.11
C GLU A 87 13.68 -6.44 5.37
N ILE A 88 14.04 -6.95 6.56
CA ILE A 88 13.86 -6.25 7.84
C ILE A 88 14.60 -4.89 7.89
N LEU A 89 15.70 -4.74 7.14
CA LEU A 89 16.46 -3.49 7.09
C LEU A 89 15.90 -2.47 6.10
N ARG A 90 14.91 -2.86 5.27
CA ARG A 90 14.49 -2.08 4.10
C ARG A 90 12.98 -1.88 3.97
N SER A 91 12.20 -2.48 4.85
CA SER A 91 10.74 -2.40 4.87
C SER A 91 10.24 -1.67 6.12
N ASN A 92 8.99 -1.21 6.10
CA ASN A 92 8.36 -0.65 7.29
C ASN A 92 8.11 -1.76 8.33
N LEU A 93 8.50 -1.52 9.59
CA LEU A 93 8.38 -2.47 10.68
C LEU A 93 7.05 -2.38 11.46
N GLY A 94 6.13 -1.49 11.11
CA GLY A 94 4.89 -1.27 11.85
C GLY A 94 4.07 -2.54 12.10
N THR A 95 3.86 -3.35 11.06
CA THR A 95 3.14 -4.63 11.17
C THR A 95 3.92 -5.66 11.99
N VAL A 96 5.24 -5.71 11.84
CA VAL A 96 6.13 -6.64 12.55
C VAL A 96 6.15 -6.32 14.05
N VAL A 97 6.32 -5.05 14.41
CA VAL A 97 6.33 -4.58 15.80
C VAL A 97 5.00 -4.86 16.48
N LEU A 98 3.88 -4.62 15.80
CA LEU A 98 2.54 -4.93 16.33
C LEU A 98 2.38 -6.43 16.62
N GLN A 99 2.88 -7.29 15.73
CA GLN A 99 2.86 -8.74 15.92
C GLN A 99 3.77 -9.19 17.07
N LEU A 100 5.00 -8.65 17.16
CA LEU A 100 5.93 -8.95 18.26
C LEU A 100 5.34 -8.55 19.62
N LYS A 101 4.72 -7.38 19.71
CA LYS A 101 4.04 -6.93 20.93
C LYS A 101 2.89 -7.83 21.32
N LYS A 102 2.10 -8.32 20.35
CA LYS A 102 1.05 -9.32 20.59
C LYS A 102 1.58 -10.66 21.07
N LEU A 103 2.80 -11.04 20.67
CA LEU A 103 3.46 -12.26 21.18
C LEU A 103 3.99 -12.09 22.61
N GLY A 104 3.91 -10.90 23.20
CA GLY A 104 4.39 -10.62 24.55
C GLY A 104 5.85 -10.18 24.61
N VAL A 105 6.43 -9.73 23.50
CA VAL A 105 7.79 -9.17 23.49
C VAL A 105 7.74 -7.72 23.97
N GLU A 106 8.23 -7.48 25.19
CA GLU A 106 8.29 -6.15 25.79
C GLU A 106 9.48 -5.34 25.28
N ASP A 107 10.68 -5.93 25.34
CA ASP A 107 11.93 -5.30 24.93
C ASP A 107 12.29 -5.64 23.49
N LEU A 108 12.02 -4.68 22.60
CA LEU A 108 12.34 -4.80 21.17
C LEU A 108 13.79 -4.44 20.85
N VAL A 109 14.53 -3.79 21.76
CA VAL A 109 15.90 -3.36 21.53
C VAL A 109 16.87 -4.52 21.74
N HIS A 110 16.63 -5.31 22.78
CA HIS A 110 17.43 -6.51 23.10
C HIS A 110 16.81 -7.80 22.55
N PHE A 111 15.84 -7.70 21.65
CA PHE A 111 15.30 -8.87 20.99
C PHE A 111 16.34 -9.48 20.03
N ASP A 112 16.45 -10.81 20.04
CA ASP A 112 17.44 -11.57 19.26
C ASP A 112 17.11 -11.60 17.75
N PHE A 113 17.27 -10.46 17.07
CA PHE A 113 17.21 -10.38 15.61
C PHE A 113 18.48 -10.96 14.99
N MET A 114 18.33 -11.77 13.93
CA MET A 114 19.47 -12.22 13.11
C MET A 114 20.25 -11.04 12.52
N ASP A 115 19.51 -10.06 11.98
CA ASP A 115 20.02 -8.79 11.49
C ASP A 115 19.19 -7.68 12.15
N PRO A 116 19.71 -6.99 13.19
CA PRO A 116 18.94 -6.00 13.92
C PRO A 116 18.63 -4.78 13.05
N PRO A 117 17.37 -4.30 13.03
CA PRO A 117 17.01 -3.09 12.30
C PRO A 117 17.61 -1.84 12.95
N ALA A 118 17.74 -0.78 12.15
CA ALA A 118 18.18 0.51 12.68
C ALA A 118 17.24 1.00 13.79
N PRO A 119 17.75 1.46 14.96
CA PRO A 119 16.92 1.93 16.07
C PRO A 119 15.92 3.02 15.68
N GLU A 120 16.30 3.90 14.74
CA GLU A 120 15.41 4.93 14.20
C GLU A 120 14.15 4.31 13.55
N THR A 121 14.30 3.24 12.78
CA THR A 121 13.18 2.57 12.11
C THR A 121 12.22 1.92 13.11
N LEU A 122 12.77 1.30 14.15
CA LEU A 122 11.98 0.71 15.23
C LEU A 122 11.21 1.77 16.02
N MET A 123 11.88 2.87 16.37
CA MET A 123 11.27 4.02 17.04
C MET A 123 10.13 4.61 16.20
N ARG A 124 10.32 4.78 14.88
CA ARG A 124 9.25 5.25 13.99
C ARG A 124 8.05 4.31 13.93
N ALA A 125 8.28 3.00 13.97
CA ALA A 125 7.21 2.01 14.00
C ALA A 125 6.41 2.10 15.30
N LEU A 126 7.08 2.23 16.45
CA LEU A 126 6.44 2.44 17.75
C LEU A 126 5.64 3.75 17.79
N GLU A 127 6.24 4.87 17.35
CA GLU A 127 5.53 6.15 17.20
C GLU A 127 4.27 6.00 16.35
N MET A 128 4.36 5.30 15.22
CA MET A 128 3.22 5.07 14.34
C MET A 128 2.09 4.31 15.04
N LEU A 129 2.44 3.25 15.78
CA LEU A 129 1.47 2.46 16.53
C LEU A 129 0.86 3.24 17.70
N ASN A 130 1.63 4.11 18.37
CA ASN A 130 1.12 4.96 19.44
C ASN A 130 0.09 5.96 18.88
N TYR A 131 0.40 6.62 17.76
CA TYR A 131 -0.56 7.53 17.13
C TYR A 131 -1.84 6.83 16.63
N LEU A 132 -1.77 5.55 16.26
CA LEU A 132 -2.95 4.74 15.92
C LEU A 132 -3.74 4.28 17.17
N ALA A 133 -3.24 4.57 18.38
CA ALA A 133 -3.70 4.07 19.67
C ALA A 133 -3.65 2.53 19.78
N ALA A 134 -2.73 1.89 19.04
CA ALA A 134 -2.50 0.45 19.11
C ALA A 134 -1.62 0.08 20.31
N ILE A 135 -0.70 0.97 20.69
CA ILE A 135 0.08 0.88 21.92
C ILE A 135 -0.19 2.11 22.79
N ASP A 136 0.06 2.01 24.08
CA ASP A 136 0.02 3.13 25.01
C ASP A 136 1.38 3.88 25.08
N ASP A 137 1.43 4.95 25.87
CA ASP A 137 2.66 5.75 26.05
C ASP A 137 3.77 4.97 26.80
N ASN A 138 3.43 3.87 27.47
CA ASN A 138 4.39 2.96 28.12
C ASN A 138 4.91 1.88 27.16
N GLY A 139 4.34 1.76 25.95
CA GLY A 139 4.69 0.75 24.97
C GLY A 139 4.02 -0.61 25.18
N GLU A 140 2.95 -0.67 25.96
CA GLU A 140 2.07 -1.82 26.15
C GLU A 140 0.97 -1.87 25.07
N LEU A 141 0.51 -3.08 24.74
CA LEU A 141 -0.49 -3.29 23.71
C LEU A 141 -1.90 -2.97 24.25
N THR A 142 -2.61 -2.05 23.59
CA THR A 142 -3.99 -1.70 23.98
C THR A 142 -4.98 -2.77 23.51
N GLN A 143 -6.23 -2.74 24.02
CA GLN A 143 -7.31 -3.61 23.51
C GLN A 143 -7.54 -3.40 22.01
N LEU A 144 -7.44 -2.14 21.55
CA LEU A 144 -7.52 -1.81 20.14
C LEU A 144 -6.35 -2.39 19.36
N GLY A 145 -5.12 -2.28 19.87
CA GLY A 145 -3.93 -2.87 19.23
C GLY A 145 -4.01 -4.39 19.11
N SER A 146 -4.49 -5.05 20.16
CA SER A 146 -4.73 -6.50 20.15
C SER A 146 -5.72 -6.91 19.06
N LEU A 147 -6.82 -6.15 18.91
CA LEU A 147 -7.79 -6.34 17.84
C LEU A 147 -7.18 -6.06 16.46
N MET A 148 -6.41 -4.98 16.30
CA MET A 148 -5.73 -4.64 15.05
C MET A 148 -4.78 -5.75 14.59
N ALA A 149 -4.07 -6.37 15.52
CA ALA A 149 -3.10 -7.43 15.26
C ALA A 149 -3.73 -8.79 14.86
N GLU A 150 -5.06 -8.92 14.92
CA GLU A 150 -5.79 -10.08 14.39
C GLU A 150 -6.09 -9.94 12.89
N PHE A 151 -6.07 -8.72 12.36
CA PHE A 151 -6.28 -8.49 10.94
C PHE A 151 -4.97 -8.69 10.16
N PRO A 152 -4.98 -9.43 9.03
CA PRO A 152 -3.82 -9.58 8.15
C PRO A 152 -3.67 -8.34 7.25
N LEU A 153 -3.66 -7.15 7.84
CA LEU A 153 -3.63 -5.86 7.18
C LEU A 153 -2.57 -4.98 7.82
N ASP A 154 -2.16 -3.93 7.10
CA ASP A 154 -1.34 -2.89 7.70
C ASP A 154 -2.10 -2.20 8.86
N PRO A 155 -1.41 -1.78 9.93
CA PRO A 155 -2.05 -1.16 11.10
C PRO A 155 -2.99 0.01 10.75
N GLN A 156 -2.66 0.80 9.74
CA GLN A 156 -3.50 1.92 9.28
C GLN A 156 -4.85 1.44 8.69
N LEU A 157 -4.82 0.38 7.87
CA LEU A 157 -6.02 -0.23 7.31
C LEU A 157 -6.85 -0.95 8.38
N ALA A 158 -6.19 -1.65 9.31
CA ALA A 158 -6.85 -2.30 10.43
C ALA A 158 -7.59 -1.28 11.32
N LYS A 159 -6.92 -0.15 11.66
CA LYS A 159 -7.52 0.96 12.40
C LYS A 159 -8.75 1.52 11.69
N MET A 160 -8.66 1.73 10.38
CA MET A 160 -9.76 2.23 9.55
C MET A 160 -10.98 1.31 9.61
N VAL A 161 -10.77 -0.01 9.47
CA VAL A 161 -11.86 -1.00 9.56
C VAL A 161 -12.50 -1.00 10.95
N ILE A 162 -11.71 -0.93 12.03
CA ILE A 162 -12.27 -0.94 13.39
C ILE A 162 -13.04 0.36 13.68
N ALA A 163 -12.45 1.53 13.37
CA ALA A 163 -13.08 2.84 13.57
C ALA A 163 -14.37 3.01 12.75
N SER A 164 -14.47 2.36 11.59
CA SER A 164 -15.68 2.41 10.76
C SER A 164 -16.93 1.84 11.43
N THR A 165 -16.77 0.99 12.46
CA THR A 165 -17.88 0.41 13.22
C THR A 165 -18.58 1.45 14.10
N GLU A 166 -17.82 2.40 14.65
CA GLU A 166 -18.34 3.53 15.43
C GLU A 166 -19.03 4.57 14.54
N LEU A 167 -18.56 4.68 13.28
CA LEU A 167 -19.06 5.63 12.28
C LEU A 167 -20.20 5.06 11.41
N ASN A 168 -20.71 3.86 11.71
CA ASN A 168 -21.81 3.20 11.00
C ASN A 168 -21.58 3.04 9.48
N CYS A 169 -20.33 2.90 9.03
CA CYS A 169 -19.96 2.74 7.61
C CYS A 169 -19.03 1.54 7.37
N SER A 170 -19.16 0.52 8.22
CA SER A 170 -18.23 -0.60 8.23
C SER A 170 -18.36 -1.52 7.02
N ASN A 171 -19.55 -1.61 6.41
CA ASN A 171 -19.76 -2.38 5.19
C ASN A 171 -19.03 -1.77 3.97
N GLU A 172 -19.07 -0.45 3.85
CA GLU A 172 -18.42 0.32 2.79
C GLU A 172 -16.90 0.26 2.94
N ILE A 173 -16.41 0.53 4.16
CA ILE A 173 -14.99 0.52 4.46
C ILE A 173 -14.38 -0.87 4.24
N LEU A 174 -15.10 -1.94 4.57
CA LEU A 174 -14.67 -3.30 4.25
C LEU A 174 -14.45 -3.51 2.74
N SER A 175 -15.33 -2.95 1.91
CA SER A 175 -15.21 -2.98 0.45
C SER A 175 -13.99 -2.20 -0.02
N VAL A 176 -13.81 -0.99 0.51
CA VAL A 176 -12.67 -0.12 0.17
C VAL A 176 -11.36 -0.78 0.57
N THR A 177 -11.25 -1.30 1.80
CA THR A 177 -10.07 -2.03 2.27
C THR A 177 -9.76 -3.22 1.37
N ALA A 178 -10.75 -4.02 1.01
CA ALA A 178 -10.56 -5.15 0.12
C ALA A 178 -10.06 -4.74 -1.28
N MET A 179 -10.57 -3.62 -1.82
CA MET A 179 -10.12 -3.05 -3.09
C MET A 179 -8.70 -2.47 -3.01
N LEU A 180 -8.27 -1.96 -1.85
CA LEU A 180 -6.91 -1.47 -1.63
C LEU A 180 -5.88 -2.59 -1.45
N SER A 181 -6.31 -3.74 -0.93
CA SER A 181 -5.43 -4.92 -0.71
C SER A 181 -5.12 -5.70 -1.99
N VAL A 182 -5.81 -5.42 -3.10
CA VAL A 182 -5.59 -6.11 -4.38
C VAL A 182 -4.80 -5.25 -5.37
N PRO A 183 -4.19 -5.88 -6.41
CA PRO A 183 -3.59 -5.13 -7.50
C PRO A 183 -4.60 -4.19 -8.17
N GLN A 184 -4.09 -3.14 -8.82
CA GLN A 184 -4.91 -2.12 -9.47
C GLN A 184 -6.02 -2.74 -10.34
N CYS A 185 -7.26 -2.36 -10.04
CA CYS A 185 -8.45 -2.89 -10.72
C CYS A 185 -8.61 -2.35 -12.15
N PHE A 186 -8.23 -1.10 -12.39
CA PHE A 186 -8.32 -0.47 -13.71
C PHE A 186 -7.19 -0.93 -14.63
N VAL A 187 -7.56 -1.39 -15.83
CA VAL A 187 -6.62 -1.79 -16.88
C VAL A 187 -6.50 -0.64 -17.88
N ARG A 188 -5.28 -0.19 -18.14
CA ARG A 188 -5.01 0.91 -19.07
C ARG A 188 -4.09 0.45 -20.20
N PRO A 189 -4.62 -0.23 -21.24
CA PRO A 189 -3.82 -0.67 -22.38
C PRO A 189 -3.26 0.54 -23.15
N ALA A 190 -2.04 0.42 -23.68
CA ALA A 190 -1.37 1.53 -24.35
C ALA A 190 -2.08 2.01 -25.62
N GLU A 191 -2.77 1.10 -26.31
CA GLU A 191 -3.49 1.32 -27.57
C GLU A 191 -4.83 2.02 -27.35
N ALA A 192 -5.55 1.70 -26.26
CA ALA A 192 -6.89 2.20 -25.98
C ALA A 192 -6.96 3.10 -24.73
N LYS A 193 -5.93 3.94 -24.50
CA LYS A 193 -5.85 4.83 -23.33
C LYS A 193 -7.09 5.71 -23.17
N LYS A 194 -7.58 6.34 -24.25
CA LYS A 194 -8.74 7.23 -24.20
C LYS A 194 -10.02 6.51 -23.76
N ALA A 195 -10.30 5.35 -24.34
CA ALA A 195 -11.48 4.55 -24.00
C ALA A 195 -11.42 4.04 -22.55
N ALA A 196 -10.23 3.66 -22.05
CA ALA A 196 -10.03 3.26 -20.67
C ALA A 196 -10.24 4.43 -19.69
N ASP A 197 -9.74 5.62 -20.04
CA ASP A 197 -9.89 6.82 -19.22
C ASP A 197 -11.37 7.28 -19.18
N GLU A 198 -12.12 7.18 -20.30
CA GLU A 198 -13.56 7.42 -20.37
C GLU A 198 -14.37 6.41 -19.55
N ALA A 199 -14.05 5.12 -19.64
CA ALA A 199 -14.69 4.08 -18.84
C ALA A 199 -14.45 4.30 -17.35
N LYS A 200 -13.23 4.68 -16.94
CA LYS A 200 -12.92 5.05 -15.56
C LYS A 200 -13.71 6.28 -15.11
N ALA A 201 -13.87 7.29 -15.96
CA ALA A 201 -14.61 8.50 -15.65
C ALA A 201 -16.09 8.23 -15.31
N ARG A 202 -16.70 7.17 -15.87
CA ARG A 202 -18.08 6.77 -15.52
C ARG A 202 -18.25 6.36 -14.06
N PHE A 203 -17.20 5.84 -13.43
CA PHE A 203 -17.23 5.40 -12.02
C PHE A 203 -16.66 6.45 -11.06
N ALA A 204 -16.07 7.52 -11.60
CA ALA A 204 -15.38 8.52 -10.81
C ALA A 204 -16.33 9.23 -9.85
N HIS A 205 -15.95 9.27 -8.58
CA HIS A 205 -16.66 10.02 -7.55
C HIS A 205 -15.98 11.37 -7.30
N ILE A 206 -16.78 12.43 -7.12
CA ILE A 206 -16.26 13.80 -6.93
C ILE A 206 -15.40 13.94 -5.66
N ASP A 207 -15.77 13.22 -4.61
CA ASP A 207 -15.10 13.26 -3.31
C ASP A 207 -13.84 12.36 -3.21
N GLY A 208 -13.46 11.63 -4.27
CA GLY A 208 -12.14 10.98 -4.35
C GLY A 208 -12.10 9.53 -4.86
N ASP A 209 -10.87 9.04 -5.07
CA ASP A 209 -10.60 7.72 -5.68
C ASP A 209 -11.03 6.52 -4.82
N HIS A 210 -11.01 6.63 -3.49
CA HIS A 210 -11.48 5.55 -2.61
C HIS A 210 -12.98 5.28 -2.82
N LEU A 211 -13.77 6.32 -3.06
CA LEU A 211 -15.19 6.19 -3.37
C LEU A 211 -15.40 5.70 -4.81
N THR A 212 -14.53 6.09 -5.74
CA THR A 212 -14.49 5.48 -7.09
C THR A 212 -14.28 3.97 -7.02
N LEU A 213 -13.38 3.48 -6.16
CA LEU A 213 -13.18 2.03 -5.95
C LEU A 213 -14.44 1.35 -5.38
N LEU A 214 -15.13 2.02 -4.45
CA LEU A 214 -16.40 1.53 -3.89
C LEU A 214 -17.48 1.43 -4.98
N ASN A 215 -17.62 2.44 -5.83
CA ASN A 215 -18.56 2.45 -6.94
C ASN A 215 -18.30 1.31 -7.92
N VAL A 216 -17.04 1.07 -8.29
CA VAL A 216 -16.66 -0.05 -9.15
C VAL A 216 -17.03 -1.39 -8.51
N TYR A 217 -16.77 -1.56 -7.22
CA TYR A 217 -17.09 -2.79 -6.50
C TYR A 217 -18.62 -3.03 -6.45
N HIS A 218 -19.41 -2.00 -6.18
CA HIS A 218 -20.87 -2.09 -6.20
C HIS A 218 -21.41 -2.41 -7.59
N ALA A 219 -20.91 -1.73 -8.63
CA ALA A 219 -21.31 -1.99 -10.01
C ALA A 219 -20.96 -3.42 -10.44
N PHE A 220 -19.80 -3.95 -10.04
CA PHE A 220 -19.43 -5.34 -10.30
C PHE A 220 -20.40 -6.34 -9.67
N LYS A 221 -20.81 -6.09 -8.42
CA LYS A 221 -21.77 -6.95 -7.71
C LYS A 221 -23.20 -6.82 -8.26
N GLN A 222 -23.59 -5.64 -8.73
CA GLN A 222 -24.89 -5.43 -9.38
C GLN A 222 -25.00 -6.17 -10.72
N ASN A 223 -23.89 -6.25 -11.48
CA ASN A 223 -23.82 -6.96 -12.75
C ASN A 223 -23.45 -8.45 -12.58
N HIS A 224 -23.79 -9.05 -11.43
CA HIS A 224 -23.64 -10.49 -11.16
C HIS A 224 -22.24 -11.07 -11.42
N GLU A 225 -21.19 -10.27 -11.23
CA GLU A 225 -19.79 -10.70 -11.43
C GLU A 225 -19.49 -11.17 -12.87
N GLU A 226 -20.18 -10.61 -13.86
CA GLU A 226 -19.96 -10.98 -15.25
C GLU A 226 -18.57 -10.58 -15.75
N VAL A 227 -17.92 -11.55 -16.41
CA VAL A 227 -16.59 -11.36 -16.99
C VAL A 227 -16.65 -10.38 -18.17
N GLN A 228 -17.69 -10.44 -19.00
CA GLN A 228 -17.86 -9.54 -20.15
C GLN A 228 -17.99 -8.07 -19.71
N TRP A 229 -18.79 -7.82 -18.66
CA TRP A 229 -18.91 -6.48 -18.09
C TRP A 229 -17.56 -5.91 -17.63
N CYS A 230 -16.69 -6.74 -17.04
CA CYS A 230 -15.34 -6.32 -16.69
C CYS A 230 -14.50 -5.96 -17.93
N TYR A 231 -14.59 -6.73 -19.02
CA TYR A 231 -13.89 -6.43 -20.26
C TYR A 231 -14.35 -5.10 -20.88
N ASP A 232 -15.66 -4.87 -20.98
CA ASP A 232 -16.25 -3.67 -21.58
C ASP A 232 -15.92 -2.38 -20.80
N ASN A 233 -15.66 -2.51 -19.50
CA ASN A 233 -15.32 -1.39 -18.60
C ASN A 233 -13.82 -1.26 -18.31
N PHE A 234 -12.96 -2.05 -18.96
CA PHE A 234 -11.51 -2.07 -18.71
C PHE A 234 -11.15 -2.37 -17.24
N ILE A 235 -11.88 -3.29 -16.62
CA ILE A 235 -11.66 -3.71 -15.23
C ILE A 235 -11.06 -5.12 -15.19
N ASN A 236 -10.08 -5.34 -14.31
CA ASN A 236 -9.47 -6.64 -14.12
C ASN A 236 -10.35 -7.54 -13.25
N TYR A 237 -11.02 -8.51 -13.90
CA TYR A 237 -11.87 -9.51 -13.23
C TYR A 237 -11.14 -10.26 -12.11
N ARG A 238 -9.86 -10.64 -12.32
CA ARG A 238 -9.10 -11.39 -11.30
C ARG A 238 -8.84 -10.55 -10.05
N ALA A 239 -8.58 -9.25 -10.23
CA ALA A 239 -8.39 -8.34 -9.11
C ALA A 239 -9.67 -8.19 -8.28
N LEU A 240 -10.83 -8.03 -8.92
CA LEU A 240 -12.13 -7.92 -8.25
C LEU A 240 -12.52 -9.21 -7.52
N LYS A 241 -12.31 -10.37 -8.15
CA LYS A 241 -12.58 -11.66 -7.50
C LYS A 241 -11.69 -11.90 -6.28
N ASN A 242 -10.42 -11.49 -6.36
CA ASN A 242 -9.53 -11.51 -5.21
C ASN A 242 -10.00 -10.53 -4.13
N ALA A 243 -10.51 -9.36 -4.50
CA ALA A 243 -11.04 -8.39 -3.54
C ALA A 243 -12.26 -8.98 -2.80
N ASP A 244 -13.15 -9.68 -3.50
CA ASP A 244 -14.28 -10.35 -2.88
C ASP A 244 -13.86 -11.44 -1.87
N ASN A 245 -12.81 -12.22 -2.21
CA ASN A 245 -12.22 -13.19 -1.30
C ASN A 245 -11.66 -12.51 -0.04
N VAL A 246 -10.88 -11.42 -0.21
CA VAL A 246 -10.32 -10.65 0.90
C VAL A 246 -11.43 -10.05 1.76
N ARG A 247 -12.45 -9.44 1.15
CA ARG A 247 -13.62 -8.91 1.84
C ARG A 247 -14.31 -9.98 2.68
N THR A 248 -14.52 -11.17 2.13
CA THR A 248 -15.15 -12.30 2.83
C THR A 248 -14.31 -12.77 4.01
N GLN A 249 -12.98 -12.83 3.86
CA GLN A 249 -12.07 -13.16 4.95
C GLN A 249 -12.12 -12.12 6.07
N LEU A 250 -12.04 -10.83 5.73
CA LEU A 250 -12.13 -9.74 6.69
C LEU A 250 -13.50 -9.70 7.39
N ALA A 251 -14.60 -9.97 6.66
CA ALA A 251 -15.94 -10.07 7.23
C ALA A 251 -16.03 -11.16 8.31
N ARG A 252 -15.43 -12.34 8.06
CA ARG A 252 -15.39 -13.43 9.04
C ARG A 252 -14.62 -13.06 10.31
N ILE A 253 -13.52 -12.31 10.16
CA ILE A 253 -12.75 -11.80 11.30
C ILE A 253 -13.60 -10.80 12.09
N MET A 254 -14.28 -9.88 11.41
CA MET A 254 -15.20 -8.93 12.07
C MET A 254 -16.31 -9.64 12.84
N ASP A 255 -16.93 -10.65 12.25
CA ASP A 255 -17.99 -11.44 12.92
C ASP A 255 -17.43 -12.18 14.15
N LYS A 256 -16.20 -12.73 14.07
CA LYS A 256 -15.52 -13.40 15.19
C LYS A 256 -15.29 -12.46 16.39
N PHE A 257 -14.99 -11.19 16.13
CA PHE A 257 -14.76 -10.17 17.17
C PHE A 257 -16.02 -9.35 17.51
N SER A 258 -17.20 -9.79 17.08
CA SER A 258 -18.48 -9.11 17.32
C SER A 258 -18.53 -7.65 16.82
N LEU A 259 -17.77 -7.34 15.77
CA LEU A 259 -17.77 -6.01 15.15
C LEU A 259 -19.01 -5.84 14.27
N LYS A 260 -19.84 -4.85 14.60
CA LYS A 260 -21.10 -4.61 13.88
C LYS A 260 -20.85 -4.19 12.44
N ARG A 261 -21.46 -4.92 11.50
CA ARG A 261 -21.56 -4.53 10.10
C ARG A 261 -22.79 -3.65 9.91
N VAL A 262 -22.56 -2.35 9.81
CA VAL A 262 -23.62 -1.35 9.63
C VAL A 262 -23.30 -0.57 8.37
N SER A 263 -24.35 -0.25 7.63
CA SER A 263 -24.33 0.68 6.50
C SER A 263 -25.35 1.76 6.82
N THR A 264 -25.00 3.01 6.57
CA THR A 264 -25.93 4.14 6.66
C THR A 264 -26.79 4.18 5.40
N ASP A 265 -28.01 4.73 5.51
CA ASP A 265 -28.88 4.87 4.34
C ASP A 265 -28.18 5.73 3.28
N PHE A 266 -28.22 5.26 2.03
CA PHE A 266 -27.58 5.89 0.88
C PHE A 266 -28.13 7.30 0.62
N LYS A 267 -29.38 7.57 1.02
CA LYS A 267 -30.00 8.90 0.89
C LYS A 267 -29.57 9.88 1.98
N SER A 268 -28.90 9.40 3.03
CA SER A 268 -28.40 10.27 4.09
C SER A 268 -27.21 11.09 3.59
N LYS A 269 -27.23 12.39 3.91
CA LYS A 269 -26.09 13.30 3.67
C LYS A 269 -24.81 12.82 4.36
N ASP A 270 -24.96 12.05 5.43
CA ASP A 270 -23.84 11.58 6.26
C ASP A 270 -23.12 10.36 5.67
N TYR A 271 -23.69 9.68 4.66
CA TYR A 271 -23.12 8.46 4.07
C TYR A 271 -21.66 8.65 3.63
N TYR A 272 -21.42 9.59 2.70
CA TYR A 272 -20.09 9.90 2.19
C TYR A 272 -19.20 10.61 3.21
N ILE A 273 -19.79 11.31 4.17
CA ILE A 273 -19.03 12.01 5.23
C ILE A 273 -18.44 10.98 6.20
N ASN A 274 -19.22 9.98 6.60
CA ASN A 274 -18.79 8.94 7.53
C ASN A 274 -17.69 8.07 6.94
N ILE A 275 -17.79 7.71 5.66
CA ILE A 275 -16.73 6.99 4.95
C ILE A 275 -15.43 7.81 4.96
N ARG A 276 -15.49 9.11 4.66
CA ARG A 276 -14.31 9.98 4.68
C ARG A 276 -13.72 10.14 6.09
N LYS A 277 -14.56 10.27 7.12
CA LYS A 277 -14.11 10.30 8.52
C LYS A 277 -13.40 9.00 8.90
N ALA A 278 -13.90 7.85 8.45
CA ALA A 278 -13.27 6.56 8.69
C ALA A 278 -11.92 6.44 7.96
N LEU A 279 -11.81 6.93 6.71
CA LEU A 279 -10.54 7.00 5.99
C LEU A 279 -9.49 7.82 6.77
N VAL A 280 -9.89 8.99 7.29
CA VAL A 280 -8.99 9.85 8.07
C VAL A 280 -8.53 9.17 9.36
N ALA A 281 -9.39 8.37 10.02
CA ALA A 281 -9.02 7.67 11.25
C ALA A 281 -7.84 6.69 11.07
N GLY A 282 -7.67 6.10 9.87
CA GLY A 282 -6.52 5.24 9.55
C GLY A 282 -5.36 5.97 8.85
N PHE A 283 -5.69 6.88 7.93
CA PHE A 283 -4.72 7.50 7.02
C PHE A 283 -4.36 8.96 7.37
N PHE A 284 -4.58 9.42 8.61
CA PHE A 284 -4.26 10.80 9.02
C PHE A 284 -2.78 11.18 8.84
N MET A 285 -1.85 10.22 8.78
CA MET A 285 -0.44 10.50 8.50
C MET A 285 -0.14 10.68 7.01
N GLN A 286 -1.03 10.28 6.12
CA GLN A 286 -0.86 10.32 4.67
C GLN A 286 -1.66 11.49 4.06
N VAL A 287 -1.39 12.71 4.52
CA VAL A 287 -2.12 13.92 4.09
C VAL A 287 -1.22 14.80 3.23
N GLY A 288 -1.69 15.13 2.02
CA GLY A 288 -1.10 16.14 1.16
C GLY A 288 -1.88 17.45 1.23
N ILE A 289 -1.20 18.57 1.52
CA ILE A 289 -1.82 19.90 1.55
C ILE A 289 -1.51 20.61 0.23
N ASN A 290 -2.55 20.99 -0.53
CA ASN A 290 -2.36 21.78 -1.73
C ASN A 290 -2.02 23.23 -1.36
N CYS A 291 -0.77 23.62 -1.57
CA CYS A 291 -0.25 24.93 -1.20
C CYS A 291 -0.90 26.10 -1.99
N LEU A 292 -1.52 25.83 -3.15
CA LEU A 292 -2.20 26.85 -3.97
C LEU A 292 -3.38 27.54 -3.23
N VAL A 293 -4.05 26.83 -2.33
CA VAL A 293 -5.19 27.41 -1.57
C VAL A 293 -4.68 28.27 -0.40
N VAL A 294 -3.53 27.93 0.19
CA VAL A 294 -2.96 28.64 1.34
C VAL A 294 -2.41 30.02 0.94
N MET A 295 -1.79 30.12 -0.25
CA MET A 295 -1.30 31.40 -0.78
C MET A 295 -2.42 32.43 -0.97
N THR A 296 -3.61 32.01 -1.41
CA THR A 296 -4.73 32.92 -1.66
C THR A 296 -5.25 33.56 -0.36
N THR A 297 -5.33 32.79 0.73
CA THR A 297 -5.74 33.31 2.05
C THR A 297 -4.70 34.22 2.69
N ILE A 298 -3.40 33.96 2.45
CA ILE A 298 -2.30 34.81 2.95
C ILE A 298 -2.21 36.14 2.18
N VAL A 299 -2.49 36.14 0.87
CA VAL A 299 -2.50 37.38 0.08
C VAL A 299 -3.69 38.27 0.46
N ILE A 300 -4.86 37.70 0.74
CA ILE A 300 -6.03 38.49 1.17
C ILE A 300 -5.80 39.11 2.56
N THR A 301 -5.17 38.40 3.50
CA THR A 301 -4.86 38.96 4.83
C THR A 301 -3.73 40.00 4.82
N LYS A 302 -2.76 39.92 3.90
CA LYS A 302 -1.77 41.00 3.70
C LYS A 302 -2.35 42.25 3.01
N SER A 303 -3.33 42.10 2.12
CA SER A 303 -3.93 43.25 1.41
C SER A 303 -4.87 44.08 2.29
N SER A 304 -5.43 43.52 3.37
CA SER A 304 -6.33 44.25 4.28
C SER A 304 -5.62 44.94 5.45
N GLY A 305 -4.30 44.77 5.60
CA GLY A 305 -3.53 45.28 6.73
C GLY A 305 -2.75 46.58 6.51
N ASN A 306 -2.82 47.21 5.32
CA ASN A 306 -1.88 48.29 4.95
C ASN A 306 -2.51 49.63 4.53
N ASN A 307 -3.76 49.91 4.93
CA ASN A 307 -4.47 51.14 4.50
C ASN A 307 -4.88 52.11 5.62
N ASN A 308 -4.36 52.01 6.85
CA ASN A 308 -4.83 52.84 7.97
C ASN A 308 -3.73 53.53 8.80
N ASN A 309 -2.67 54.06 8.17
CA ASN A 309 -1.80 55.04 8.84
C ASN A 309 -1.15 55.96 7.83
N ASN A 310 -1.79 57.09 7.55
CA ASN A 310 -1.15 58.35 7.13
C ASN A 310 -2.21 59.46 7.09
N ASN A 311 -2.52 60.03 8.25
CA ASN A 311 -3.07 61.39 8.35
C ASN A 311 -3.06 61.90 9.80
N SER A 312 -1.87 62.20 10.32
CA SER A 312 -1.70 63.06 11.50
C SER A 312 -0.30 63.68 11.47
N ASN A 313 -0.15 64.83 10.82
CA ASN A 313 0.87 65.84 11.13
C ASN A 313 0.52 67.13 10.39
N ASN A 314 -0.26 67.98 11.05
CA ASN A 314 -0.34 69.42 10.80
C ASN A 314 -0.88 70.07 12.08
N ASN A 315 0.06 70.49 12.94
CA ASN A 315 0.06 71.71 13.75
C ASN A 315 1.22 71.67 14.75
#